data_AF-A0AAE0L715-F1
#
_entry.id   AF-A0AAE0L715-F1
#
_cell.length_a   1.000
_cell.length_b   1.000
_cell.length_c   1.000
_cell.angle_alpha   90.00
_cell.angle_beta   90.00
_cell.angle_gamma   90.00
#
_symmetry.space_group_name_H-M   'P 1'
#
loop_
_entity.id
_entity.type
_entity.pdbx_description
1 polymer ?
#
loop_
_entity_poly.entity_id
_entity_poly.type
_entity_poly.pdbx_seq_one_letter_code
_entity_poly.pdbx_strand_id
1 'polypeptide(L)'
;MEDRPAFMPMEVARLLHASAERMLNTYVERQGHKLSLMVRKSMATPNWLQMKEPRDVRRVVDVLMTELTSMEVEVSQLLDDSGRLESLSSSPSKREAGGLNTRCIERGVAKIFQEKMQIFGAVEFTQGSVLTGIVKIMLKSLVECVRLQTLGRAGCQQIQLDAHFLRGSLSVLVDDQGVVEMLLDEASRAASERSVDPTPMERSVMERILSNKRSKEQSQQP
;
A
#
# COMPACT_ATOMS: atom_id res chain seq x y z
N MET A 1 -43.19 -9.85 -30.63
CA MET A 1 -41.79 -9.41 -30.54
C MET A 1 -41.82 -8.08 -29.81
N GLU A 2 -41.40 -8.07 -28.55
CA GLU A 2 -41.39 -6.86 -27.73
C GLU A 2 -40.30 -5.93 -28.27
N ASP A 3 -40.74 -4.80 -28.82
CA ASP A 3 -39.88 -3.78 -29.42
C ASP A 3 -39.13 -3.07 -28.28
N ARG A 4 -37.85 -3.41 -28.10
CA ARG A 4 -37.02 -2.73 -27.09
C ARG A 4 -36.87 -1.27 -27.49
N PRO A 5 -36.98 -0.32 -26.54
CA PRO A 5 -36.75 1.09 -26.84
C PRO A 5 -35.38 1.32 -27.48
N ALA A 6 -35.31 2.19 -28.49
CA ALA A 6 -34.07 2.53 -29.20
C ALA A 6 -32.98 3.13 -28.28
N PHE A 7 -33.37 3.70 -27.13
CA PHE A 7 -32.47 4.22 -26.11
C PHE A 7 -32.88 3.70 -24.73
N MET A 8 -31.94 3.06 -24.04
CA MET A 8 -32.12 2.55 -22.68
C MET A 8 -31.12 3.25 -21.75
N PRO A 9 -31.48 4.42 -21.17
CA PRO A 9 -30.53 5.24 -20.41
C PRO A 9 -29.84 4.48 -19.28
N MET A 10 -30.57 3.55 -18.63
CA MET A 10 -30.03 2.71 -17.56
C MET A 10 -28.93 1.75 -18.06
N GLU A 11 -29.07 1.20 -19.26
CA GLU A 11 -28.06 0.30 -19.82
C GLU A 11 -26.80 1.07 -20.25
N VAL A 12 -26.98 2.26 -20.82
CA VAL A 12 -25.86 3.16 -21.13
C VAL A 12 -25.13 3.57 -19.86
N ALA A 13 -25.85 3.99 -18.81
CA ALA A 13 -25.26 4.34 -17.52
C ALA A 13 -24.49 3.16 -16.90
N ARG A 14 -25.05 1.95 -16.95
CA ARG A 14 -24.40 0.73 -16.46
C ARG A 14 -23.10 0.42 -17.22
N LEU A 15 -23.12 0.53 -18.55
CA LEU A 15 -21.94 0.30 -19.39
C LEU A 15 -20.85 1.36 -19.17
N LEU A 16 -21.23 2.63 -18.99
CA LEU A 16 -20.31 3.71 -18.66
C LEU A 16 -19.66 3.48 -17.30
N HIS A 17 -20.46 3.15 -16.27
CA HIS A 17 -19.94 2.87 -14.93
C HIS A 17 -18.98 1.68 -14.92
N ALA A 18 -19.37 0.56 -15.53
CA ALA A 18 -18.50 -0.62 -15.64
C ALA A 18 -17.23 -0.37 -16.46
N SER A 19 -17.25 0.59 -17.40
CA SER A 19 -16.06 1.00 -18.14
C SER A 19 -15.16 1.89 -17.29
N ALA A 20 -15.74 2.83 -16.53
CA ALA A 20 -15.02 3.66 -15.58
C ALA A 20 -14.32 2.82 -14.49
N GLU A 21 -15.01 1.82 -13.92
CA GLU A 21 -14.41 0.90 -12.94
C GLU A 21 -13.21 0.14 -13.53
N ARG A 22 -13.33 -0.34 -14.77
CA ARG A 22 -12.23 -1.02 -15.47
C ARG A 22 -11.04 -0.08 -15.70
N MET A 23 -11.30 1.16 -16.12
CA MET A 23 -10.26 2.17 -16.30
C MET A 23 -9.54 2.48 -14.99
N LEU A 24 -10.30 2.65 -13.89
CA LEU A 24 -9.75 2.91 -12.57
C LEU A 24 -8.87 1.78 -12.06
N ASN A 25 -9.35 0.53 -12.15
CA ASN A 25 -8.57 -0.65 -11.78
C ASN A 25 -7.29 -0.77 -12.62
N THR A 26 -7.39 -0.54 -13.94
CA THR A 26 -6.22 -0.56 -14.83
C THR A 26 -5.19 0.51 -14.45
N TYR A 27 -5.64 1.70 -14.04
CA TYR A 27 -4.74 2.77 -13.55
C TYR A 27 -4.02 2.32 -12.28
N VAL A 28 -4.75 1.82 -11.28
CA VAL A 28 -4.18 1.31 -10.01
C VAL A 28 -3.16 0.22 -10.27
N GLU A 29 -3.47 -0.76 -11.11
CA GLU A 29 -2.55 -1.84 -11.48
C GLU A 29 -1.30 -1.32 -12.18
N ARG A 30 -1.45 -0.41 -13.14
CA ARG A 30 -0.33 0.18 -13.88
C ARG A 30 0.62 0.94 -12.94
N GLN A 31 0.08 1.80 -12.09
CA GLN A 31 0.90 2.57 -11.15
C GLN A 31 1.51 1.69 -10.07
N GLY A 32 0.75 0.75 -9.51
CA GLY A 32 1.26 -0.25 -8.57
C GLY A 32 2.40 -1.08 -9.15
N HIS A 33 2.30 -1.49 -10.42
CA HIS A 33 3.38 -2.20 -11.12
C HIS A 33 4.61 -1.33 -11.40
N LYS A 34 4.44 -0.03 -11.69
CA LYS A 34 5.54 0.95 -11.81
C LYS A 34 6.34 0.99 -10.51
N LEU A 35 5.68 1.16 -9.35
CA LEU A 35 6.32 1.15 -8.04
C LEU A 35 6.96 -0.20 -7.71
N SER A 36 6.27 -1.31 -8.02
CA SER A 36 6.80 -2.66 -7.83
C SER A 36 8.09 -2.92 -8.61
N LEU A 37 8.22 -2.34 -9.81
CA LEU A 37 9.45 -2.43 -10.59
C LEU A 37 10.60 -1.69 -9.93
N MET A 38 10.36 -0.51 -9.35
CA MET A 38 11.37 0.23 -8.57
C MET A 38 11.81 -0.57 -7.35
N VAL A 39 10.86 -1.14 -6.62
CA VAL A 39 11.13 -2.03 -5.47
C VAL A 39 12.00 -3.21 -5.90
N ARG A 40 11.59 -3.97 -6.93
CA ARG A 40 12.36 -5.12 -7.44
C ARG A 40 13.79 -4.75 -7.80
N LYS A 41 13.98 -3.67 -8.57
CA LYS A 41 15.32 -3.18 -8.95
C LYS A 41 16.16 -2.85 -7.72
N SER A 42 15.58 -2.15 -6.75
CA SER A 42 16.30 -1.76 -5.52
C SER A 42 16.68 -2.94 -4.63
N MET A 43 15.93 -4.04 -4.70
CA MET A 43 16.21 -5.25 -3.93
C MET A 43 17.25 -6.14 -4.61
N ALA A 44 17.40 -6.06 -5.93
CA ALA A 44 18.33 -6.92 -6.68
C ALA A 44 19.79 -6.44 -6.68
N THR A 45 20.05 -5.14 -6.47
CA THR A 45 21.39 -4.55 -6.61
C THR A 45 22.31 -4.72 -5.39
N PRO A 46 21.87 -4.55 -4.13
CA PRO A 46 22.75 -4.57 -2.98
C PRO A 46 23.19 -5.99 -2.57
N ASN A 47 24.41 -6.12 -2.03
CA ASN A 47 24.79 -7.32 -1.28
C ASN A 47 24.20 -7.24 0.14
N TRP A 48 23.00 -7.81 0.31
CA TRP A 48 22.25 -7.78 1.57
C TRP A 48 22.94 -8.46 2.76
N LEU A 49 23.84 -9.41 2.49
CA LEU A 49 24.57 -10.13 3.54
C LEU A 49 25.67 -9.25 4.18
N GLN A 50 26.25 -8.33 3.39
CA GLN A 50 27.39 -7.50 3.78
C GLN A 50 27.04 -6.01 3.82
N MET A 51 25.77 -5.69 4.09
CA MET A 51 25.33 -4.31 4.27
C MET A 51 26.04 -3.66 5.46
N LYS A 52 26.30 -2.36 5.34
CA LYS A 52 26.76 -1.53 6.47
C LYS A 52 25.58 -1.17 7.36
N GLU A 53 25.89 -0.83 8.61
CA GLU A 53 24.88 -0.41 9.58
C GLU A 53 24.02 0.76 9.05
N PRO A 54 22.69 0.68 9.19
CA PRO A 54 21.77 1.69 8.67
C PRO A 54 21.98 3.04 9.36
N ARG A 55 22.15 4.09 8.54
CA ARG A 55 22.31 5.48 9.01
C ARG A 55 21.25 6.43 8.48
N ASP A 56 20.51 5.98 7.48
CA ASP A 56 19.44 6.69 6.82
C ASP A 56 18.55 5.67 6.09
N VAL A 57 17.38 6.08 5.65
CA VAL A 57 16.54 5.28 4.74
C VAL A 57 17.22 5.14 3.38
N ARG A 58 16.94 4.05 2.68
CA ARG A 58 17.49 3.89 1.32
C ARG A 58 16.86 4.92 0.37
N ARG A 59 17.67 5.45 -0.55
CA ARG A 59 17.23 6.43 -1.57
C ARG A 59 15.99 6.02 -2.36
N VAL A 60 15.80 4.72 -2.61
CA VAL A 60 14.59 4.20 -3.27
C VAL A 60 13.32 4.57 -2.52
N VAL A 61 13.35 4.60 -1.18
CA VAL A 61 12.20 4.95 -0.35
C VAL A 61 11.78 6.40 -0.61
N ASP A 62 12.75 7.32 -0.68
CA ASP A 62 12.48 8.73 -1.02
C ASP A 62 11.91 8.87 -2.45
N VAL A 63 12.44 8.10 -3.42
CA VAL A 63 11.92 8.08 -4.80
C VAL A 63 10.48 7.55 -4.84
N LEU A 64 10.19 6.47 -4.12
CA LEU A 64 8.84 5.90 -4.05
C LEU A 64 7.84 6.91 -3.45
N MET A 65 8.23 7.63 -2.40
CA MET A 65 7.39 8.68 -1.83
C MET A 65 7.16 9.83 -2.81
N THR A 66 8.20 10.27 -3.51
CA THR A 66 8.08 11.33 -4.54
C THR A 66 7.09 10.92 -5.63
N GLU A 67 7.19 9.68 -6.11
CA GLU A 67 6.30 9.12 -7.13
C GLU A 67 4.86 8.98 -6.63
N LEU A 68 4.67 8.54 -5.39
CA LEU A 68 3.36 8.45 -4.75
C LEU A 68 2.71 9.83 -4.58
N THR A 69 3.45 10.85 -4.16
CA THR A 69 2.94 12.23 -4.08
C THR A 69 2.59 12.78 -5.47
N SER A 70 3.35 12.44 -6.52
CA SER A 70 2.97 12.79 -7.90
C SER A 70 1.64 12.14 -8.28
N MET A 71 1.44 10.86 -7.95
CA MET A 71 0.18 10.15 -8.20
C MET A 71 -0.97 10.72 -7.38
N GLU A 72 -0.73 11.13 -6.14
CA GLU A 72 -1.72 11.81 -5.29
C GLU A 72 -2.26 13.07 -5.98
N VAL A 73 -1.38 13.90 -6.52
CA VAL A 73 -1.73 15.14 -7.24
C VAL A 73 -2.47 14.83 -8.55
N GLU A 74 -2.12 13.76 -9.27
CA GLU A 74 -2.85 13.32 -10.46
C GLU A 74 -4.28 12.87 -10.11
N VAL A 75 -4.42 12.06 -9.06
CA VAL A 75 -5.71 11.50 -8.66
C VAL A 75 -6.62 12.58 -8.07
N SER A 76 -6.08 13.56 -7.34
CA SER A 76 -6.85 14.66 -6.76
C SER A 76 -7.46 15.59 -7.82
N GLN A 77 -6.98 15.55 -9.06
CA GLN A 77 -7.57 16.31 -10.17
C GLN A 77 -8.82 15.64 -10.75
N LEU A 78 -9.02 14.35 -10.46
CA LEU A 78 -10.06 13.52 -11.08
C LEU A 78 -11.10 13.01 -10.09
N LEU A 79 -10.71 12.82 -8.83
CA LEU A 79 -11.57 12.27 -7.78
C LEU A 79 -11.58 13.21 -6.58
N ASP A 80 -12.76 13.43 -6.03
CA ASP A 80 -12.94 14.25 -4.84
C ASP A 80 -12.36 13.54 -3.60
N ASP A 81 -11.80 14.34 -2.69
CA ASP A 81 -11.23 13.93 -1.39
C ASP A 81 -12.33 13.61 -0.34
N SER A 82 -13.49 13.11 -0.80
CA SER A 82 -14.70 12.95 0.03
C SER A 82 -14.52 12.03 1.24
N GLY A 83 -13.39 11.32 1.37
CA GLY A 83 -13.02 10.54 2.56
C GLY A 83 -12.33 11.33 3.69
N ARG A 84 -11.69 12.47 3.40
CA ARG A 84 -10.90 13.20 4.41
C ARG A 84 -11.69 14.19 5.25
N LEU A 85 -12.81 14.73 4.74
CA LEU A 85 -13.59 15.74 5.46
C LEU A 85 -14.55 15.16 6.52
N GLU A 86 -14.90 13.87 6.45
CA GLU A 86 -15.87 13.26 7.38
C GLU A 86 -15.24 12.77 8.69
N SER A 87 -13.91 12.68 8.79
CA SER A 87 -13.22 12.23 10.01
C SER A 87 -13.18 13.27 11.13
N LEU A 88 -13.69 14.49 10.90
CA LEU A 88 -13.72 15.59 11.89
C LEU A 88 -15.11 15.84 12.49
N SER A 89 -16.14 15.08 12.10
CA SER A 89 -17.51 15.22 12.60
C SER A 89 -18.01 13.93 13.26
N SER A 90 -17.41 13.58 14.40
CA SER A 90 -17.98 12.52 15.24
C SER A 90 -19.08 13.06 16.16
N SER A 91 -20.29 12.46 16.06
CA SER A 91 -21.09 12.05 17.23
C SER A 91 -22.37 11.25 16.85
N PRO A 92 -22.92 10.42 17.76
CA PRO A 92 -23.24 9.02 17.44
C PRO A 92 -24.70 8.60 17.69
N SER A 93 -25.16 7.51 17.04
CA SER A 93 -26.05 6.47 17.63
C SER A 93 -26.59 5.49 16.59
N LYS A 94 -26.34 4.19 16.79
CA LYS A 94 -27.37 3.19 17.13
C LYS A 94 -26.76 1.78 17.22
N ARG A 95 -27.20 1.06 18.25
CA ARG A 95 -26.86 -0.33 18.58
C ARG A 95 -27.79 -1.31 17.85
N GLU A 96 -27.42 -2.61 17.96
CA GLU A 96 -28.21 -3.85 17.79
C GLU A 96 -28.23 -4.45 16.36
N ALA A 97 -28.16 -5.76 16.11
CA ALA A 97 -28.06 -7.00 16.90
C ALA A 97 -27.49 -8.14 16.00
N GLY A 98 -27.07 -9.26 16.60
CA GLY A 98 -26.24 -10.31 15.99
C GLY A 98 -26.92 -11.38 15.11
N GLY A 99 -26.10 -12.33 14.62
CA GLY A 99 -26.58 -13.52 13.91
C GLY A 99 -25.50 -14.32 13.15
N LEU A 100 -24.84 -15.25 13.87
CA LEU A 100 -24.37 -16.59 13.50
C LEU A 100 -23.56 -16.88 12.21
N ASN A 101 -22.35 -17.38 12.49
CA ASN A 101 -21.45 -18.17 11.66
C ASN A 101 -22.04 -19.54 11.28
N THR A 102 -22.21 -19.82 9.97
CA THR A 102 -22.09 -21.20 9.41
C THR A 102 -22.00 -21.27 7.87
N ARG A 103 -22.22 -20.17 7.13
CA ARG A 103 -22.17 -20.18 5.64
C ARG A 103 -20.81 -19.77 5.04
N CYS A 104 -19.81 -19.49 5.89
CA CYS A 104 -18.57 -18.85 5.46
C CYS A 104 -17.53 -19.84 4.90
N ILE A 105 -17.60 -21.13 5.27
CA ILE A 105 -16.56 -22.10 4.92
C ILE A 105 -16.76 -22.65 3.49
N GLU A 106 -18.00 -22.86 3.05
CA GLU A 106 -18.28 -23.45 1.72
C GLU A 106 -18.00 -22.49 0.55
N ARG A 107 -18.13 -21.17 0.78
CA ARG A 107 -17.78 -20.14 -0.23
C ARG A 107 -16.27 -19.91 -0.34
N GLY A 108 -15.49 -20.40 0.63
CA GLY A 108 -14.04 -20.25 0.66
C GLY A 108 -13.37 -21.06 -0.44
N VAL A 109 -13.79 -22.31 -0.66
CA VAL A 109 -13.04 -23.26 -1.51
C VAL A 109 -13.24 -23.02 -3.00
N ALA A 110 -14.46 -22.65 -3.44
CA ALA A 110 -14.73 -22.33 -4.84
C ALA A 110 -14.08 -21.01 -5.30
N LYS A 111 -13.70 -20.13 -4.35
CA LYS A 111 -13.01 -18.87 -4.64
C LYS A 111 -11.51 -19.05 -4.88
N ILE A 112 -10.91 -20.13 -4.36
CA ILE A 112 -9.46 -20.42 -4.44
C ILE A 112 -8.99 -20.56 -5.90
N PHE A 113 -9.87 -20.96 -6.83
CA PHE A 113 -9.51 -21.17 -8.25
C PHE A 113 -9.80 -20.00 -9.19
N GLN A 114 -10.47 -18.95 -8.72
CA GLN A 114 -10.70 -17.71 -9.48
C GLN A 114 -9.85 -16.54 -8.98
N GLU A 115 -9.00 -16.80 -7.99
CA GLU A 115 -8.18 -15.83 -7.25
C GLU A 115 -6.81 -15.59 -7.90
N LYS A 116 -6.78 -15.39 -9.22
CA LYS A 116 -5.65 -14.67 -9.82
C LYS A 116 -6.01 -13.19 -9.83
N MET A 117 -5.49 -12.47 -8.83
CA MET A 117 -5.50 -11.00 -8.65
C MET A 117 -6.73 -10.33 -7.99
N GLN A 118 -7.49 -10.98 -7.10
CA GLN A 118 -8.26 -10.20 -6.11
C GLN A 118 -7.34 -9.79 -4.94
N ILE A 119 -6.60 -8.69 -5.11
CA ILE A 119 -5.67 -8.12 -4.12
C ILE A 119 -6.42 -7.50 -2.89
N PHE A 120 -7.75 -7.77 -2.79
CA PHE A 120 -8.81 -7.37 -1.85
C PHE A 120 -9.43 -5.98 -2.05
N GLY A 121 -10.77 -5.94 -2.07
CA GLY A 121 -11.65 -4.77 -2.19
C GLY A 121 -11.88 -4.31 -3.64
N ALA A 122 -13.10 -3.91 -4.00
CA ALA A 122 -13.30 -3.10 -5.20
C ALA A 122 -12.66 -1.73 -4.94
N VAL A 123 -11.89 -1.21 -5.90
CA VAL A 123 -11.38 0.17 -5.80
C VAL A 123 -12.56 1.11 -5.92
N GLU A 124 -12.78 1.93 -4.91
CA GLU A 124 -13.84 2.94 -4.91
C GLU A 124 -13.37 4.18 -5.66
N PHE A 125 -14.31 4.98 -6.16
CA PHE A 125 -14.02 6.25 -6.85
C PHE A 125 -13.67 7.36 -5.85
N THR A 126 -12.72 7.10 -4.97
CA THR A 126 -12.17 8.04 -3.99
C THR A 126 -10.66 8.07 -4.09
N GLN A 127 -10.05 9.22 -3.78
CA GLN A 127 -8.60 9.38 -3.82
C GLN A 127 -7.90 8.36 -2.91
N GLY A 128 -8.36 8.24 -1.67
CA GLY A 128 -7.77 7.32 -0.69
C GLY A 128 -7.87 5.86 -1.11
N SER A 129 -8.99 5.40 -1.70
CA SER A 129 -9.12 4.01 -2.17
C SER A 129 -8.14 3.69 -3.31
N VAL A 130 -7.98 4.62 -4.27
CA VAL A 130 -7.02 4.49 -5.38
C VAL A 130 -5.58 4.42 -4.86
N LEU A 131 -5.19 5.36 -3.99
CA LEU A 131 -3.84 5.39 -3.43
C LEU A 131 -3.56 4.16 -2.56
N THR A 132 -4.54 3.72 -1.77
CA THR A 132 -4.47 2.47 -1.00
C THR A 132 -4.20 1.27 -1.93
N GLY A 133 -4.92 1.18 -3.05
CA GLY A 133 -4.73 0.14 -4.05
C GLY A 133 -3.32 0.10 -4.63
N ILE A 134 -2.78 1.26 -5.00
CA ILE A 134 -1.43 1.41 -5.56
C ILE A 134 -0.37 1.00 -4.51
N VAL A 135 -0.48 1.52 -3.30
CA VAL A 135 0.43 1.24 -2.18
C VAL A 135 0.40 -0.25 -1.80
N LYS A 136 -0.77 -0.88 -1.79
CA LYS A 136 -0.91 -2.32 -1.52
C LYS A 136 -0.12 -3.17 -2.52
N ILE A 137 -0.18 -2.85 -3.82
CA ILE A 137 0.58 -3.58 -4.85
C ILE A 137 2.08 -3.41 -4.62
N MET A 138 2.54 -2.18 -4.36
CA MET A 138 3.94 -1.87 -4.06
C MET A 138 4.45 -2.64 -2.83
N LEU A 139 3.73 -2.57 -1.70
CA LEU A 139 4.13 -3.20 -0.44
C LEU A 139 4.12 -4.73 -0.53
N LYS A 140 3.13 -5.32 -1.20
CA LYS A 140 3.15 -6.77 -1.48
C LYS A 140 4.36 -7.16 -2.32
N SER A 141 4.71 -6.37 -3.35
CA SER A 141 5.94 -6.62 -4.09
C SER A 141 7.19 -6.49 -3.20
N LEU A 142 7.23 -5.57 -2.24
CA LEU A 142 8.33 -5.46 -1.28
C LEU A 142 8.46 -6.71 -0.43
N VAL A 143 7.37 -7.19 0.18
CA VAL A 143 7.33 -8.41 0.97
C VAL A 143 7.92 -9.59 0.19
N GLU A 144 7.42 -9.85 -1.03
CA GLU A 144 7.92 -10.97 -1.83
C GLU A 144 9.39 -10.79 -2.22
N CYS A 145 9.82 -9.57 -2.54
CA CYS A 145 11.22 -9.31 -2.88
C CYS A 145 12.16 -9.56 -1.68
N VAL A 146 11.73 -9.22 -0.46
CA VAL A 146 12.45 -9.50 0.78
C VAL A 146 12.55 -11.01 1.03
N ARG A 147 11.46 -11.76 0.81
CA ARG A 147 11.46 -13.24 0.96
C ARG A 147 12.48 -13.95 0.07
N LEU A 148 12.83 -13.36 -1.07
CA LEU A 148 13.82 -13.90 -2.00
C LEU A 148 15.28 -13.55 -1.64
N GLN A 149 15.52 -12.73 -0.62
CA GLN A 149 16.88 -12.36 -0.21
C GLN A 149 17.46 -13.32 0.82
N THR A 150 18.77 -13.23 1.01
CA THR A 150 19.47 -13.70 2.22
C THR A 150 20.12 -12.47 2.86
N LEU A 151 19.75 -12.18 4.10
CA LEU A 151 20.09 -10.92 4.76
C LEU A 151 21.13 -11.12 5.86
N GLY A 152 22.04 -10.17 6.00
CA GLY A 152 22.84 -9.99 7.22
C GLY A 152 22.08 -9.15 8.24
N ARG A 153 22.61 -9.05 9.47
CA ARG A 153 22.03 -8.21 10.54
C ARG A 153 21.71 -6.79 10.05
N ALA A 154 22.70 -6.11 9.47
CA ALA A 154 22.52 -4.75 8.99
C ALA A 154 21.53 -4.63 7.81
N GLY A 155 21.46 -5.66 6.94
CA GLY A 155 20.48 -5.71 5.86
C GLY A 155 19.05 -5.85 6.38
N CYS A 156 18.85 -6.70 7.39
CA CYS A 156 17.57 -6.85 8.09
C CYS A 156 17.16 -5.54 8.78
N GLN A 157 18.09 -4.92 9.51
CA GLN A 157 17.86 -3.64 10.21
C GLN A 157 17.55 -2.48 9.24
N GLN A 158 18.19 -2.45 8.06
CA GLN A 158 17.87 -1.45 7.02
C GLN A 158 16.43 -1.60 6.51
N ILE A 159 15.95 -2.82 6.30
CA ILE A 159 14.56 -3.06 5.89
C ILE A 159 13.59 -2.61 6.98
N GLN A 160 13.90 -2.89 8.25
CA GLN A 160 13.09 -2.42 9.39
C GLN A 160 13.05 -0.89 9.47
N LEU A 161 14.19 -0.22 9.28
CA LEU A 161 14.26 1.25 9.24
C LEU A 161 13.43 1.84 8.10
N ASP A 162 13.56 1.29 6.89
CA ASP A 162 12.78 1.72 5.72
C ASP A 162 11.27 1.52 5.96
N ALA A 163 10.88 0.37 6.52
CA ALA A 163 9.49 0.07 6.82
C ALA A 163 8.93 1.02 7.90
N HIS A 164 9.74 1.35 8.91
CA HIS A 164 9.36 2.31 9.94
C HIS A 164 9.14 3.72 9.38
N PHE A 165 10.00 4.16 8.46
CA PHE A 165 9.80 5.42 7.76
C PHE A 165 8.54 5.42 6.91
N LEU A 166 8.36 4.38 6.07
CA LEU A 166 7.19 4.23 5.21
C LEU A 166 5.89 4.24 6.02
N ARG A 167 5.85 3.65 7.22
CA ARG A 167 4.65 3.67 8.08
C ARG A 167 4.20 5.10 8.37
N GLY A 168 5.12 5.97 8.77
CA GLY A 168 4.82 7.38 9.01
C GLY A 168 4.41 8.11 7.73
N SER A 169 5.18 7.94 6.66
CA SER A 169 4.95 8.66 5.40
C SER A 169 3.68 8.23 4.66
N LEU A 170 3.28 6.96 4.75
CA LEU A 170 2.06 6.45 4.11
C LEU A 170 0.81 6.73 4.95
N SER A 171 0.93 6.91 6.27
CA SER A 171 -0.22 7.19 7.16
C SER A 171 -0.96 8.47 6.81
N VAL A 172 -0.28 9.44 6.19
CA VAL A 172 -0.87 10.71 5.74
C VAL A 172 -1.48 10.61 4.34
N LEU A 173 -1.13 9.58 3.57
CA LEU A 173 -1.46 9.42 2.15
C LEU A 173 -2.63 8.43 1.92
N VAL A 174 -2.82 7.48 2.83
CA VAL A 174 -3.71 6.33 2.65
C VAL A 174 -4.72 6.25 3.80
N ASP A 175 -5.99 5.99 3.46
CA ASP A 175 -7.08 5.87 4.43
C ASP A 175 -7.00 4.58 5.28
N ASP A 176 -6.71 3.44 4.64
CA ASP A 176 -6.59 2.16 5.32
C ASP A 176 -5.19 1.99 5.92
N GLN A 177 -4.97 2.64 7.06
CA GLN A 177 -3.71 2.54 7.80
C GLN A 177 -3.44 1.11 8.29
N GLY A 178 -4.48 0.35 8.62
CA GLY A 178 -4.36 -1.02 9.11
C GLY A 178 -3.74 -1.96 8.09
N VAL A 179 -4.12 -1.86 6.81
CA VAL A 179 -3.52 -2.70 5.76
C VAL A 179 -2.06 -2.32 5.49
N VAL A 180 -1.71 -1.04 5.61
CA VAL A 180 -0.34 -0.55 5.45
C VAL A 180 0.54 -1.07 6.58
N GLU A 181 0.09 -0.96 7.84
CA GLU A 181 0.80 -1.48 9.00
C GLU A 181 1.03 -2.98 8.89
N MET A 182 -0.01 -3.75 8.56
CA MET A 182 0.07 -5.19 8.38
C MET A 182 1.09 -5.60 7.31
N LEU A 183 1.12 -4.93 6.16
CA LEU A 183 2.06 -5.26 5.09
C LEU A 183 3.51 -4.85 5.42
N LEU A 184 3.71 -3.76 6.16
CA LEU A 184 5.04 -3.34 6.62
C LEU A 184 5.58 -4.24 7.74
N ASP A 185 4.71 -4.71 8.63
CA ASP A 185 5.04 -5.72 9.64
C ASP A 185 5.39 -7.05 8.97
N GLU A 186 4.63 -7.45 7.95
CA GLU A 186 4.95 -8.63 7.13
C GLU A 186 6.32 -8.52 6.46
N ALA A 187 6.66 -7.35 5.89
CA ALA A 187 7.96 -7.13 5.27
C ALA A 187 9.09 -7.22 6.30
N SER A 188 8.88 -6.67 7.50
CA SER A 188 9.84 -6.74 8.61
C SER A 188 10.01 -8.18 9.11
N ARG A 189 8.90 -8.94 9.24
CA ARG A 189 8.92 -10.36 9.60
C ARG A 189 9.65 -11.19 8.57
N ALA A 190 9.33 -11.01 7.29
CA ALA A 190 10.05 -11.67 6.18
C ALA A 190 11.55 -11.35 6.23
N ALA A 191 11.93 -10.12 6.58
CA ALA A 191 13.34 -9.76 6.74
C ALA A 191 14.01 -10.50 7.90
N SER A 192 13.32 -10.67 9.03
CA SER A 192 13.83 -11.48 10.14
C SER A 192 13.98 -12.95 9.76
N GLU A 193 12.98 -13.55 9.11
CA GLU A 193 13.01 -14.95 8.66
C GLU A 193 14.11 -15.24 7.64
N ARG A 194 14.48 -14.26 6.83
CA ARG A 194 15.54 -14.37 5.81
C ARG A 194 16.93 -13.91 6.31
N SER A 195 17.04 -13.48 7.55
CA SER A 195 18.30 -13.02 8.14
C SER A 195 19.09 -14.18 8.74
N VAL A 196 20.41 -14.17 8.53
CA VAL A 196 21.33 -15.08 9.25
C VAL A 196 21.47 -14.71 10.73
N ASP A 197 21.13 -13.46 11.06
CA ASP A 197 21.14 -12.91 12.41
C ASP A 197 19.96 -11.93 12.55
N PRO A 198 18.81 -12.41 13.07
CA PRO A 198 17.56 -11.65 13.11
C PRO A 198 17.49 -10.67 14.29
N THR A 199 18.61 -10.11 14.74
CA THR A 199 18.61 -9.11 15.82
C THR A 199 17.87 -7.84 15.36
N PRO A 200 16.71 -7.50 15.96
CA PRO A 200 15.93 -6.35 15.55
C PRO A 200 16.66 -5.04 15.84
N MET A 201 16.38 -4.01 15.04
CA MET A 201 16.85 -2.67 15.30
C MET A 201 16.05 -2.06 16.45
N GLU A 202 16.73 -1.45 17.42
CA GLU A 202 16.05 -0.77 18.51
C GLU A 202 15.20 0.40 17.98
N ARG A 203 13.96 0.50 18.49
CA ARG A 203 13.01 1.54 18.07
C ARG A 203 13.55 2.95 18.32
N SER A 204 14.18 3.18 19.46
CA SER A 204 14.82 4.46 19.81
C SER A 204 15.90 4.89 18.80
N VAL A 205 16.68 3.92 18.28
CA VAL A 205 17.71 4.18 17.27
C VAL A 205 17.07 4.53 15.92
N MET A 206 16.03 3.80 15.51
CA MET A 206 15.27 4.14 14.29
C MET A 206 14.67 5.55 14.39
N GLU A 207 14.00 5.86 15.49
CA GLU A 207 13.40 7.18 15.72
C GLU A 207 14.45 8.29 15.67
N ARG A 208 15.63 8.09 16.26
CA ARG A 208 16.74 9.06 16.23
C ARG A 208 17.27 9.29 14.81
N ILE A 209 17.40 8.24 14.01
CA ILE A 209 17.85 8.37 12.61
C ILE A 209 16.82 9.17 11.82
N LEU A 210 15.53 8.82 11.94
CA LEU A 210 14.47 9.48 11.20
C LEU A 210 14.21 10.92 11.67
N SER A 211 14.37 11.23 12.96
CA SER A 211 14.31 12.60 13.45
C SER A 211 15.42 13.45 12.85
N ASN A 212 16.65 12.92 12.81
CA ASN A 212 17.79 13.61 12.22
C ASN A 212 17.61 13.85 10.71
N LYS A 213 17.01 12.90 9.99
CA LYS A 213 16.66 13.09 8.57
C LYS A 213 15.69 14.26 8.39
N ARG A 214 14.58 14.27 9.14
CA ARG A 214 13.58 15.36 9.09
C ARG A 214 14.16 16.74 9.41
N SER A 215 15.03 16.84 10.43
CA SER A 215 15.67 18.12 10.78
C SER A 215 16.61 18.64 9.68
N LYS A 216 17.31 17.75 8.98
CA LYS A 216 18.16 18.13 7.82
C LYS A 216 17.34 18.63 6.65
N GLU A 217 16.21 17.98 6.37
CA GLU A 217 15.28 18.40 5.31
C GLU A 217 14.69 19.79 5.60
N GLN A 218 14.32 20.07 6.85
CA GLN A 218 13.83 21.40 7.27
C GLN A 218 14.90 22.49 7.19
N SER A 219 16.16 22.15 7.47
CA SER A 219 17.29 23.11 7.39
C SER A 219 17.73 23.41 5.94
N GLN A 220 17.25 22.62 4.98
CA GLN A 220 17.60 22.74 3.55
C GLN A 220 16.46 23.31 2.70
N GLN A 221 15.30 23.60 3.31
CA GLN A 221 14.24 24.38 2.65
C GLN A 221 14.61 25.87 2.70
N PRO A 222 14.67 26.57 1.55
CA PRO A 222 15.01 27.99 1.47
C PRO A 222 13.94 28.90 2.08
#